data_AF-A0A850R0Q9-F1
#
_entry.id   AF-A0A850R0Q9-F1
#
_cell.length_a   1.000
_cell.length_b   1.000
_cell.length_c   1.000
_cell.angle_alpha   90.00
_cell.angle_beta   90.00
_cell.angle_gamma   90.00
#
_symmetry.space_group_name_H-M   'P 1'
#
loop_
_entity.id
_entity.type
_entity.pdbx_description
1 polymer ?
#
loop_
_entity_poly.entity_id
_entity_poly.type
_entity_poly.pdbx_seq_one_letter_code
_entity_poly.pdbx_strand_id
1 'polypeptide(L)'
;MKSPQSALILSASALVLSLVAIGLQFSPLHKRMGDHAASATVQEPPVEGARTVRKETPETTPAVAAASEATERLLDEQARRIEGLERQLAQITRVMRASGLDTAAPLLSGPPGSEPLLTTLGEQYATRARFEESRQRLSERAAQMRQRDLETYGQSDFQRLTELSQQARPRRGNETQAERSEREAALNSLMTNYPESWATSVAVAEQALDAAMNRNTQSAEMYYESLISTSPYGEVVTEQGIDAIPTLQTYLARQYIQEGRTAEANAILDALSAQPDRLIIEPNAMGEPTTQPVSEIVNDLRQSLTPGP
;
A
#
# COMPACT_ATOMS: atom_id res chain seq x y z
N MET A 1 0.18 -2.93 -45.94
CA MET A 1 -0.79 -3.44 -44.92
C MET A 1 -0.38 -2.89 -43.56
N LYS A 2 -1.31 -2.58 -42.65
CA LYS A 2 -0.99 -2.16 -41.26
C LYS A 2 -1.15 -3.35 -40.32
N SER A 3 -0.28 -3.52 -39.33
CA SER A 3 -0.30 -4.69 -38.43
C SER A 3 -1.37 -4.58 -37.34
N PRO A 4 -1.99 -5.70 -36.90
CA PRO A 4 -3.03 -5.68 -35.86
C PRO A 4 -2.53 -5.15 -34.51
N GLN A 5 -1.23 -5.30 -34.21
CA GLN A 5 -0.57 -4.70 -33.04
C GLN A 5 -0.74 -3.18 -32.95
N SER A 6 -0.79 -2.48 -34.09
CA SER A 6 -0.99 -1.02 -34.11
C SER A 6 -2.39 -0.58 -33.66
N ALA A 7 -3.40 -1.45 -33.81
CA ALA A 7 -4.75 -1.19 -33.30
C ALA A 7 -4.84 -1.42 -31.78
N LEU A 8 -4.20 -2.48 -31.27
CA LEU A 8 -4.20 -2.84 -29.84
C LEU A 8 -3.57 -1.75 -28.95
N ILE A 9 -2.48 -1.13 -29.41
CA ILE A 9 -1.81 -0.04 -28.68
C ILE A 9 -2.71 1.22 -28.61
N LEU A 10 -3.46 1.50 -29.69
CA LEU A 10 -4.42 2.61 -29.73
C LEU A 10 -5.68 2.36 -28.88
N SER A 11 -6.18 1.12 -28.79
CA SER A 11 -7.30 0.80 -27.90
C SER A 11 -6.91 0.81 -26.42
N ALA A 12 -5.71 0.30 -26.08
CA ALA A 12 -5.23 0.27 -24.70
C ALA A 12 -5.01 1.69 -24.13
N SER A 13 -4.40 2.57 -24.92
CA SER A 13 -4.20 3.98 -24.51
C SER A 13 -5.51 4.76 -24.39
N ALA A 14 -6.51 4.50 -25.24
CA ALA A 14 -7.86 5.06 -25.09
C ALA A 14 -8.57 4.58 -23.81
N LEU A 15 -8.40 3.31 -23.43
CA LEU A 15 -9.00 2.74 -22.22
C LEU A 15 -8.39 3.34 -20.94
N VAL A 16 -7.07 3.53 -20.88
CA VAL A 16 -6.40 4.20 -19.76
C VAL A 16 -6.87 5.66 -19.62
N LEU A 17 -6.95 6.40 -20.72
CA LEU A 17 -7.46 7.78 -20.71
C LEU A 17 -8.92 7.86 -20.27
N SER A 18 -9.75 6.88 -20.67
CA SER A 18 -11.16 6.80 -20.25
C SER A 18 -11.29 6.55 -18.74
N LEU A 19 -10.46 5.67 -18.14
CA LEU A 19 -10.47 5.42 -16.70
C LEU A 19 -10.02 6.63 -15.88
N VAL A 20 -9.00 7.36 -16.34
CA VAL A 20 -8.55 8.62 -15.70
C VAL A 20 -9.64 9.70 -15.75
N ALA A 21 -10.32 9.84 -16.89
CA ALA A 21 -11.44 10.79 -17.02
C ALA A 21 -12.63 10.43 -16.10
N ILE A 22 -12.90 9.14 -15.90
CA ILE A 22 -13.93 8.64 -14.96
C ILE A 22 -13.52 8.94 -13.51
N GLY A 23 -12.28 8.64 -13.10
CA GLY A 23 -11.80 8.89 -11.74
C GLY A 23 -11.87 10.38 -11.33
N LEU A 24 -11.60 11.29 -12.27
CA LEU A 24 -11.73 12.74 -12.05
C LEU A 24 -13.18 13.21 -11.88
N GLN A 25 -14.17 12.50 -12.42
CA GLN A 25 -15.59 12.86 -12.30
C GLN A 25 -16.24 12.36 -11.00
N PHE A 26 -15.65 11.39 -10.31
CA PHE A 26 -16.20 10.77 -9.10
C PHE A 26 -15.49 11.17 -7.79
N SER A 27 -14.90 12.37 -7.74
CA SER A 27 -14.23 12.92 -6.54
C SER A 27 -15.07 13.98 -5.80
N PRO A 28 -15.94 13.63 -4.83
CA PRO A 28 -16.68 14.58 -4.00
C PRO A 28 -15.86 15.06 -2.78
N LEU A 29 -14.60 15.44 -2.98
CA LEU A 29 -13.72 16.00 -1.94
C LEU A 29 -13.49 17.50 -2.17
N HIS A 30 -13.55 18.28 -1.08
CA HIS A 30 -13.42 19.75 -1.02
C HIS A 30 -14.64 20.61 -1.44
N LYS A 31 -15.76 20.48 -0.72
CA LYS A 31 -16.59 21.66 -0.40
C LYS A 31 -17.41 21.57 0.90
N ARG A 32 -16.74 21.53 2.06
CA ARG A 32 -17.39 21.67 3.38
C ARG A 32 -16.53 22.33 4.47
N MET A 33 -15.86 23.42 4.12
CA MET A 33 -15.27 24.38 5.08
C MET A 33 -15.69 25.80 4.66
N GLY A 34 -16.21 26.56 5.61
CA GLY A 34 -16.88 27.85 5.39
C GLY A 34 -18.24 27.89 6.10
N ASP A 35 -18.52 29.03 6.72
CA ASP A 35 -19.83 29.46 7.24
C ASP A 35 -20.57 28.54 8.23
N HIS A 36 -20.07 28.45 9.47
CA HIS A 36 -20.90 28.55 10.69
C HIS A 36 -20.06 29.05 11.87
N ALA A 37 -19.93 30.38 12.01
CA ALA A 37 -19.20 31.02 13.10
C ALA A 37 -19.79 32.40 13.48
N ALA A 38 -21.06 32.43 13.91
CA ALA A 38 -21.69 33.58 14.58
C ALA A 38 -22.94 33.12 15.36
N SER A 39 -23.19 33.71 16.54
CA SER A 39 -24.43 33.59 17.35
C SER A 39 -24.76 32.15 17.83
N ALA A 40 -24.72 31.76 19.11
CA ALA A 40 -25.05 32.46 20.38
C ALA A 40 -26.48 33.05 20.33
N THR A 41 -27.43 32.72 21.21
CA THR A 41 -27.38 32.42 22.66
C THR A 41 -28.66 31.72 23.15
N VAL A 42 -28.58 30.91 24.25
CA VAL A 42 -29.56 30.83 25.38
C VAL A 42 -31.03 30.39 25.03
N GLN A 43 -31.73 29.44 25.69
CA GLN A 43 -31.86 29.08 27.12
C GLN A 43 -32.52 27.69 27.36
N GLU A 44 -32.43 27.16 28.60
CA GLU A 44 -33.26 26.07 29.18
C GLU A 44 -33.61 26.45 30.66
N PRO A 45 -34.59 25.79 31.36
CA PRO A 45 -35.78 25.06 30.91
C PRO A 45 -37.09 25.82 31.36
N PRO A 46 -37.87 25.57 32.46
CA PRO A 46 -37.97 24.50 33.47
C PRO A 46 -39.32 23.68 33.39
N VAL A 47 -40.12 23.60 34.47
CA VAL A 47 -41.16 22.54 34.72
C VAL A 47 -42.41 23.05 35.50
N GLU A 48 -43.52 22.29 35.40
CA GLU A 48 -44.69 22.17 36.35
C GLU A 48 -45.89 23.16 36.27
N GLY A 49 -47.15 22.71 36.55
CA GLY A 49 -48.33 23.62 36.48
C GLY A 49 -49.80 23.20 36.77
N ALA A 50 -50.24 21.94 36.55
CA ALA A 50 -51.54 21.35 37.00
C ALA A 50 -52.95 21.87 36.50
N ARG A 51 -53.96 20.95 36.52
CA ARG A 51 -55.46 21.12 36.42
C ARG A 51 -56.06 21.53 35.04
N THR A 52 -57.28 21.12 34.58
CA THR A 52 -58.35 20.21 35.09
C THR A 52 -59.36 19.75 33.99
N VAL A 53 -60.09 18.65 34.26
CA VAL A 53 -61.45 18.27 33.76
C VAL A 53 -61.66 17.72 32.31
N ARG A 54 -61.92 16.40 32.29
CA ARG A 54 -62.76 15.54 31.42
C ARG A 54 -63.83 16.19 30.50
N LYS A 55 -63.89 15.70 29.25
CA LYS A 55 -65.14 15.25 28.59
C LYS A 55 -64.89 14.06 27.65
N GLU A 56 -65.95 13.40 27.16
CA GLU A 56 -65.90 12.05 26.58
C GLU A 56 -65.66 11.96 25.05
N THR A 57 -65.37 10.72 24.63
CA THR A 57 -65.10 10.18 23.28
C THR A 57 -66.28 10.34 22.29
N PRO A 58 -66.07 10.23 20.95
CA PRO A 58 -65.70 8.96 20.29
C PRO A 58 -64.52 9.06 19.29
N GLU A 59 -64.19 7.92 18.69
CA GLU A 59 -63.04 7.68 17.80
C GLU A 59 -63.22 8.29 16.40
N THR A 60 -62.11 8.70 15.78
CA THR A 60 -61.91 8.49 14.33
C THR A 60 -60.41 8.43 14.02
N THR A 61 -59.97 7.45 13.24
CA THR A 61 -58.55 7.02 13.21
C THR A 61 -57.72 7.75 12.13
N PRO A 62 -56.72 8.58 12.48
CA PRO A 62 -55.82 9.18 11.47
C PRO A 62 -54.65 8.27 11.06
N ALA A 63 -54.35 7.23 11.87
CA ALA A 63 -53.13 6.44 11.74
C ALA A 63 -53.01 5.67 10.41
N VAL A 64 -54.13 5.25 9.80
CA VAL A 64 -54.13 4.44 8.57
C VAL A 64 -53.70 5.28 7.35
N ALA A 65 -54.17 6.52 7.25
CA ALA A 65 -53.78 7.41 6.16
C ALA A 65 -52.30 7.82 6.24
N ALA A 66 -51.83 8.16 7.45
CA ALA A 66 -50.42 8.50 7.68
C ALA A 66 -49.48 7.32 7.40
N ALA A 67 -49.89 6.08 7.72
CA ALA A 67 -49.15 4.87 7.34
C ALA A 67 -49.12 4.66 5.82
N SER A 68 -50.26 4.86 5.13
CA SER A 68 -50.37 4.75 3.67
C SER A 68 -49.40 5.71 2.97
N GLU A 69 -49.44 7.01 3.30
CA GLU A 69 -48.54 8.01 2.73
C GLU A 69 -47.06 7.71 3.04
N ALA A 70 -46.75 7.16 4.23
CA ALA A 70 -45.38 6.77 4.56
C ALA A 70 -44.89 5.59 3.69
N THR A 71 -45.74 4.58 3.44
CA THR A 71 -45.40 3.49 2.51
C THR A 71 -45.33 3.94 1.06
N GLU A 72 -46.22 4.83 0.61
CA GLU A 72 -46.16 5.39 -0.75
C GLU A 72 -44.89 6.20 -0.97
N ARG A 73 -44.51 7.07 -0.03
CA ARG A 73 -43.25 7.84 -0.11
C ARG A 73 -42.01 6.94 -0.11
N LEU A 74 -42.01 5.84 0.65
CA LEU A 74 -40.93 4.84 0.63
C LEU A 74 -40.85 4.09 -0.70
N LEU A 75 -42.00 3.75 -1.30
CA LEU A 75 -42.05 3.13 -2.63
C LEU A 75 -41.59 4.10 -3.73
N ASP A 76 -41.96 5.38 -3.63
CA ASP A 76 -41.53 6.45 -4.53
C ASP A 76 -40.01 6.70 -4.44
N GLU A 77 -39.45 6.67 -3.23
CA GLU A 77 -38.01 6.77 -2.98
C GLU A 77 -37.25 5.54 -3.49
N GLN A 78 -37.79 4.33 -3.31
CA GLN A 78 -37.25 3.11 -3.92
C GLN A 78 -37.31 3.16 -5.45
N ALA A 79 -38.43 3.61 -6.05
CA ALA A 79 -38.57 3.74 -7.49
C ALA A 79 -37.54 4.73 -8.09
N ARG A 80 -37.36 5.90 -7.46
CA ARG A 80 -36.31 6.87 -7.86
C ARG A 80 -34.90 6.31 -7.69
N ARG A 81 -34.66 5.46 -6.68
CA ARG A 81 -33.37 4.77 -6.47
C ARG A 81 -33.11 3.70 -7.53
N ILE A 82 -34.13 2.94 -7.91
CA ILE A 82 -34.08 1.98 -9.03
C ILE A 82 -33.82 2.72 -10.34
N GLU A 83 -34.57 3.77 -10.66
CA GLU A 83 -34.37 4.56 -11.88
C GLU A 83 -32.96 5.21 -11.91
N GLY A 84 -32.44 5.65 -10.76
CA GLY A 84 -31.06 6.11 -10.62
C GLY A 84 -30.03 5.03 -10.96
N LEU A 85 -30.22 3.80 -10.46
CA LEU A 85 -29.37 2.65 -10.77
C LEU A 85 -29.50 2.21 -12.24
N GLU A 86 -30.69 2.23 -12.83
CA GLU A 86 -30.92 1.94 -14.25
C GLU A 86 -30.23 2.96 -15.16
N ARG A 87 -30.29 4.25 -14.82
CA ARG A 87 -29.55 5.31 -15.54
C ARG A 87 -28.04 5.10 -15.44
N GLN A 88 -27.53 4.73 -14.25
CA GLN A 88 -26.11 4.40 -14.05
C GLN A 88 -25.69 3.17 -14.85
N LEU A 89 -26.47 2.08 -14.81
CA LEU A 89 -26.23 0.87 -15.60
C LEU A 89 -26.26 1.17 -17.10
N ALA A 90 -27.23 1.94 -17.59
CA ALA A 90 -27.30 2.35 -19.00
C ALA A 90 -26.10 3.23 -19.42
N GLN A 91 -25.59 4.08 -18.52
CA GLN A 91 -24.39 4.88 -18.74
C GLN A 91 -23.13 4.00 -18.79
N ILE A 92 -22.98 3.04 -17.86
CA ILE A 92 -21.89 2.06 -17.87
C ILE A 92 -21.96 1.19 -19.14
N THR A 93 -23.13 0.67 -19.52
CA THR A 93 -23.32 -0.10 -20.77
C THR A 93 -22.98 0.72 -22.02
N ARG A 94 -23.29 2.02 -22.05
CA ARG A 94 -22.83 2.91 -23.14
C ARG A 94 -21.31 3.06 -23.17
N VAL A 95 -20.65 3.19 -22.02
CA VAL A 95 -19.18 3.27 -21.94
C VAL A 95 -18.53 1.95 -22.37
N MET A 96 -19.05 0.79 -21.94
CA MET A 96 -18.55 -0.54 -22.37
C MET A 96 -18.70 -0.73 -23.89
N ARG A 97 -19.83 -0.34 -24.47
CA ARG A 97 -20.03 -0.40 -25.94
C ARG A 97 -19.15 0.59 -26.70
N ALA A 98 -19.02 1.83 -26.22
CA ALA A 98 -18.21 2.86 -26.87
C ALA A 98 -16.70 2.58 -26.79
N SER A 99 -16.24 1.88 -25.76
CA SER A 99 -14.85 1.40 -25.62
C SER A 99 -14.56 0.08 -26.33
N GLY A 100 -15.57 -0.58 -26.91
CA GLY A 100 -15.44 -1.89 -27.54
C GLY A 100 -15.25 -3.05 -26.56
N LEU A 101 -15.52 -2.86 -25.26
CA LEU A 101 -15.37 -3.91 -24.24
C LEU A 101 -16.22 -5.15 -24.57
N ASP A 102 -17.43 -4.97 -25.09
CA ASP A 102 -18.31 -6.06 -25.55
C ASP A 102 -17.64 -6.93 -26.65
N THR A 103 -16.75 -6.38 -27.48
CA THR A 103 -16.02 -7.16 -28.52
C THR A 103 -14.68 -7.70 -28.02
N ALA A 104 -14.10 -7.11 -26.96
CA ALA A 104 -12.93 -7.63 -26.28
C ALA A 104 -13.26 -8.75 -25.28
N ALA A 105 -14.51 -8.89 -24.83
CA ALA A 105 -14.94 -9.85 -23.83
C ALA A 105 -14.44 -11.31 -24.05
N PRO A 106 -14.43 -11.89 -25.27
CA PRO A 106 -13.92 -13.25 -25.49
C PRO A 106 -12.38 -13.37 -25.36
N LEU A 107 -11.65 -12.27 -25.52
CA LEU A 107 -10.20 -12.21 -25.29
C LEU A 107 -9.92 -11.98 -23.79
N LEU A 108 -10.77 -11.21 -23.13
CA LEU A 108 -10.68 -10.88 -21.70
C LEU A 108 -11.10 -12.02 -20.78
N SER A 109 -11.94 -12.96 -21.24
CA SER A 109 -12.27 -14.20 -20.53
C SER A 109 -11.18 -15.27 -20.59
N GLY A 110 -10.23 -15.15 -21.53
CA GLY A 110 -9.21 -16.17 -21.79
C GLY A 110 -9.75 -17.45 -22.47
N PRO A 111 -8.87 -18.35 -22.95
CA PRO A 111 -9.22 -19.71 -23.32
C PRO A 111 -9.74 -20.54 -22.13
N PRO A 112 -10.54 -21.60 -22.35
CA PRO A 112 -11.04 -22.45 -21.27
C PRO A 112 -9.89 -23.14 -20.54
N GLY A 113 -9.72 -22.81 -19.25
CA GLY A 113 -8.65 -23.34 -18.39
C GLY A 113 -7.57 -22.32 -18.00
N SER A 114 -7.57 -21.10 -18.58
CA SER A 114 -6.79 -19.97 -18.05
C SER A 114 -7.66 -19.05 -17.19
N GLU A 115 -7.05 -18.30 -16.28
CA GLU A 115 -7.73 -17.20 -15.59
C GLU A 115 -8.10 -16.06 -16.56
N PRO A 116 -9.27 -15.41 -16.37
CA PRO A 116 -9.63 -14.23 -17.14
C PRO A 116 -8.63 -13.08 -16.94
N LEU A 117 -8.27 -12.39 -18.03
CA LEU A 117 -7.41 -11.20 -17.97
C LEU A 117 -7.99 -10.07 -17.12
N LEU A 118 -9.33 -10.00 -16.98
CA LEU A 118 -9.97 -9.05 -16.06
C LEU A 118 -9.78 -9.42 -14.58
N THR A 119 -9.67 -10.71 -14.26
CA THR A 119 -9.37 -11.19 -12.90
C THR A 119 -7.94 -10.83 -12.55
N THR A 120 -6.98 -11.24 -13.37
CA THR A 120 -5.55 -11.01 -13.10
C THR A 120 -5.17 -9.54 -13.09
N LEU A 121 -5.75 -8.71 -13.97
CA LEU A 121 -5.61 -7.24 -13.90
C LEU A 121 -6.25 -6.67 -12.63
N GLY A 122 -7.45 -7.13 -12.25
CA GLY A 122 -8.13 -6.67 -11.04
C GLY A 122 -7.33 -6.98 -9.76
N GLU A 123 -6.72 -8.16 -9.71
CA GLU A 123 -5.85 -8.60 -8.61
C GLU A 123 -4.52 -7.83 -8.59
N GLN A 124 -3.88 -7.59 -9.74
CA GLN A 124 -2.71 -6.72 -9.83
C GLN A 124 -3.00 -5.29 -9.32
N TYR A 125 -4.14 -4.70 -9.70
CA TYR A 125 -4.58 -3.41 -9.16
C TYR A 125 -4.86 -3.46 -7.66
N ALA A 126 -5.51 -4.51 -7.15
CA ALA A 126 -5.80 -4.67 -5.73
C ALA A 126 -4.54 -4.84 -4.87
N THR A 127 -3.60 -5.69 -5.31
CA THR A 127 -2.31 -5.90 -4.64
C THR A 127 -1.45 -4.64 -4.68
N ARG A 128 -1.44 -3.91 -5.80
CA ARG A 128 -0.77 -2.60 -5.89
C ARG A 128 -1.38 -1.57 -4.92
N ALA A 129 -2.71 -1.49 -4.82
CA ALA A 129 -3.37 -0.57 -3.88
C ALA A 129 -3.02 -0.91 -2.41
N ARG A 130 -3.01 -2.20 -2.05
CA ARG A 130 -2.54 -2.68 -0.73
C ARG A 130 -1.06 -2.35 -0.49
N PHE A 131 -0.22 -2.42 -1.52
CA PHE A 131 1.18 -2.02 -1.40
C PHE A 131 1.34 -0.52 -1.18
N GLU A 132 0.65 0.32 -1.94
CA GLU A 132 0.70 1.78 -1.79
C GLU A 132 0.20 2.22 -0.40
N GLU A 133 -0.84 1.57 0.14
CA GLU A 133 -1.28 1.73 1.53
C GLU A 133 -0.22 1.26 2.55
N SER A 134 0.35 0.07 2.37
CA SER A 134 1.41 -0.46 3.23
C SER A 134 2.63 0.47 3.27
N ARG A 135 3.05 0.99 2.12
CA ARG A 135 4.15 1.94 1.97
C ARG A 135 3.86 3.27 2.69
N GLN A 136 2.62 3.74 2.70
CA GLN A 136 2.24 4.90 3.51
C GLN A 136 2.40 4.60 5.00
N ARG A 137 1.85 3.48 5.50
CA ARG A 137 1.97 3.07 6.91
C ARG A 137 3.42 2.83 7.35
N LEU A 138 4.29 2.37 6.44
CA LEU A 138 5.73 2.25 6.66
C LEU A 138 6.41 3.63 6.71
N SER A 139 6.03 4.56 5.83
CA SER A 139 6.57 5.94 5.82
C SER A 139 6.16 6.75 7.07
N GLU A 140 4.94 6.55 7.56
CA GLU A 140 4.46 7.14 8.82
C GLU A 140 5.24 6.62 10.02
N ARG A 141 5.56 5.32 10.07
CA ARG A 141 6.41 4.72 11.12
C ARG A 141 7.87 5.15 11.00
N ALA A 142 8.41 5.31 9.80
CA ALA A 142 9.72 5.91 9.56
C ALA A 142 9.81 7.37 10.09
N ALA A 143 8.75 8.16 9.94
CA ALA A 143 8.67 9.49 10.53
C ALA A 143 8.64 9.44 12.08
N GLN A 144 7.89 8.51 12.67
CA GLN A 144 7.86 8.30 14.13
C GLN A 144 9.23 7.87 14.68
N MET A 145 9.99 7.03 13.98
CA MET A 145 11.32 6.62 14.44
C MET A 145 12.35 7.75 14.32
N ARG A 146 12.31 8.58 13.27
CA ARG A 146 13.14 9.79 13.19
C ARG A 146 12.80 10.81 14.28
N GLN A 147 11.52 10.97 14.62
CA GLN A 147 11.10 11.78 15.77
C GLN A 147 11.66 11.22 17.09
N ARG A 148 11.71 9.89 17.24
CA ARG A 148 12.33 9.23 18.40
C ARG A 148 13.84 9.45 18.46
N ASP A 149 14.57 9.41 17.34
CA ASP A 149 16.00 9.78 17.29
C ASP A 149 16.19 11.25 17.75
N LEU A 150 15.34 12.17 17.27
CA LEU A 150 15.36 13.58 17.70
C LEU A 150 15.09 13.77 19.20
N GLU A 151 14.14 13.03 19.77
CA GLU A 151 13.83 13.05 21.20
C GLU A 151 14.93 12.41 22.06
N THR A 152 15.66 11.43 21.51
CA THR A 152 16.71 10.68 22.22
C THR A 152 18.04 11.43 22.24
N TYR A 153 18.45 12.00 21.11
CA TYR A 153 19.76 12.65 20.95
C TYR A 153 19.70 14.19 21.00
N GLY A 154 18.50 14.79 20.86
CA GLY A 154 18.33 16.23 20.81
C GLY A 154 18.77 16.86 19.48
N GLN A 155 18.41 18.14 19.30
CA GLN A 155 18.46 18.82 18.00
C GLN A 155 19.83 18.83 17.30
N SER A 156 20.92 19.00 18.06
CA SER A 156 22.29 19.09 17.52
C SER A 156 22.82 17.76 17.01
N ASP A 157 22.71 16.71 17.82
CA ASP A 157 23.19 15.39 17.45
C ASP A 157 22.25 14.73 16.44
N PHE A 158 20.94 14.98 16.52
CA PHE A 158 20.00 14.56 15.47
C PHE A 158 20.32 15.17 14.10
N GLN A 159 20.69 16.46 14.04
CA GLN A 159 21.13 17.07 12.79
C GLN A 159 22.40 16.39 12.27
N ARG A 160 23.41 16.19 13.12
CA ARG A 160 24.67 15.53 12.74
C ARG A 160 24.47 14.08 12.28
N LEU A 161 23.60 13.34 12.97
CA LEU A 161 23.16 11.98 12.64
C LEU A 161 22.41 11.95 11.29
N THR A 162 21.62 12.99 10.99
CA THR A 162 20.93 13.15 9.70
C THR A 162 21.90 13.49 8.57
N GLU A 163 22.91 14.32 8.82
CA GLU A 163 23.97 14.65 7.84
C GLU A 163 24.85 13.42 7.57
N LEU A 164 25.24 12.68 8.60
CA LEU A 164 26.00 11.43 8.48
C LEU A 164 25.19 10.34 7.76
N SER A 165 23.90 10.17 8.08
CA SER A 165 23.05 9.17 7.40
C SER A 165 22.84 9.48 5.93
N GLN A 166 22.75 10.76 5.55
CA GLN A 166 22.74 11.20 4.15
C GLN A 166 24.08 10.98 3.45
N GLN A 167 25.21 11.18 4.13
CA GLN A 167 26.56 10.90 3.59
C GLN A 167 26.83 9.41 3.43
N ALA A 168 26.30 8.56 4.32
CA ALA A 168 26.47 7.11 4.33
C ALA A 168 25.64 6.35 3.27
N ARG A 169 24.79 7.03 2.48
CA ARG A 169 23.90 6.38 1.50
C ARG A 169 24.65 5.90 0.25
N PRO A 170 24.31 4.74 -0.32
CA PRO A 170 24.81 4.34 -1.63
C PRO A 170 24.46 5.36 -2.72
N ARG A 171 25.44 5.73 -3.56
CA ARG A 171 25.26 6.64 -4.70
C ARG A 171 24.98 5.83 -5.97
N ARG A 172 23.95 6.23 -6.73
CA ARG A 172 23.65 5.58 -8.02
C ARG A 172 24.65 5.99 -9.10
N GLY A 173 25.49 5.04 -9.55
CA GLY A 173 26.41 5.22 -10.68
C GLY A 173 27.89 4.98 -10.30
N ASN A 174 28.80 5.47 -11.13
CA ASN A 174 30.24 5.31 -10.93
C ASN A 174 30.76 6.28 -9.87
N GLU A 175 30.77 5.83 -8.62
CA GLU A 175 31.38 6.51 -7.48
C GLU A 175 32.92 6.48 -7.54
N THR A 176 33.58 7.59 -7.19
CA THR A 176 35.04 7.65 -7.05
C THR A 176 35.53 7.06 -5.72
N GLN A 177 36.80 6.64 -5.67
CA GLN A 177 37.39 6.08 -4.44
C GLN A 177 37.37 7.08 -3.25
N ALA A 178 37.38 8.39 -3.53
CA ALA A 178 37.25 9.42 -2.50
C ALA A 178 35.84 9.42 -1.88
N GLU A 179 34.80 9.58 -2.71
CA GLU A 179 33.40 9.55 -2.28
C GLU A 179 33.04 8.25 -1.54
N ARG A 180 33.59 7.12 -2.00
CA ARG A 180 33.46 5.83 -1.31
C ARG A 180 34.01 5.88 0.11
N SER A 181 35.22 6.38 0.28
CA SER A 181 35.86 6.50 1.59
C SER A 181 35.16 7.51 2.50
N GLU A 182 34.55 8.57 1.95
CA GLU A 182 33.69 9.50 2.70
C GLU A 182 32.42 8.80 3.20
N ARG A 183 31.74 8.03 2.33
CA ARG A 183 30.53 7.25 2.66
C ARG A 183 30.83 6.20 3.74
N GLU A 184 31.93 5.47 3.60
CA GLU A 184 32.39 4.46 4.56
C GLU A 184 32.80 5.10 5.89
N ALA A 185 33.46 6.27 5.88
CA ALA A 185 33.76 7.03 7.10
C ALA A 185 32.49 7.55 7.80
N ALA A 186 31.48 7.99 7.04
CA ALA A 186 30.19 8.42 7.59
C ALA A 186 29.42 7.25 8.22
N LEU A 187 29.37 6.08 7.56
CA LEU A 187 28.76 4.86 8.08
C LEU A 187 29.46 4.38 9.37
N ASN A 188 30.79 4.33 9.38
CA ASN A 188 31.56 4.00 10.58
C ASN A 188 31.32 5.02 11.71
N SER A 189 31.14 6.30 11.39
CA SER A 189 30.81 7.34 12.37
C SER A 189 29.43 7.16 12.98
N LEU A 190 28.43 6.72 12.20
CA LEU A 190 27.10 6.34 12.70
C LEU A 190 27.18 5.12 13.64
N MET A 191 27.78 4.03 13.18
CA MET A 191 27.91 2.79 13.95
C MET A 191 28.74 2.95 15.23
N THR A 192 29.70 3.89 15.26
CA THR A 192 30.54 4.13 16.45
C THR A 192 29.87 5.07 17.47
N ASN A 193 29.21 6.15 17.01
CA ASN A 193 28.72 7.21 17.91
C ASN A 193 27.21 7.11 18.21
N TYR A 194 26.42 6.53 17.31
CA TYR A 194 24.97 6.42 17.42
C TYR A 194 24.45 5.01 17.04
N PRO A 195 25.04 3.90 17.56
CA PRO A 195 24.73 2.53 17.12
C PRO A 195 23.25 2.17 17.26
N GLU A 196 22.62 2.54 18.38
CA GLU A 196 21.22 2.21 18.68
C GLU A 196 20.21 3.08 17.90
N SER A 197 20.66 4.07 17.13
CA SER A 197 19.75 4.97 16.42
C SER A 197 19.08 4.32 15.21
N TRP A 198 17.87 4.80 14.90
CA TRP A 198 17.13 4.31 13.74
C TRP A 198 17.84 4.70 12.43
N ALA A 199 18.41 5.90 12.36
CA ALA A 199 19.18 6.35 11.20
C ALA A 199 20.43 5.48 10.91
N THR A 200 21.15 5.01 11.95
CA THR A 200 22.25 4.03 11.76
C THR A 200 21.73 2.72 11.18
N SER A 201 20.63 2.21 11.73
CA SER A 201 19.98 0.98 11.26
C SER A 201 19.55 1.10 9.78
N VAL A 202 18.98 2.23 9.39
CA VAL A 202 18.62 2.53 7.99
C VAL A 202 19.84 2.66 7.08
N ALA A 203 20.94 3.26 7.54
CA ALA A 203 22.16 3.39 6.74
C ALA A 203 22.78 2.01 6.44
N VAL A 204 22.88 1.12 7.44
CA VAL A 204 23.34 -0.27 7.23
C VAL A 204 22.38 -1.04 6.32
N ALA A 205 21.07 -0.85 6.48
CA ALA A 205 20.05 -1.48 5.63
C ALA A 205 20.10 -1.02 4.17
N GLU A 206 20.32 0.26 3.88
CA GLU A 206 20.50 0.73 2.50
C GLU A 206 21.79 0.20 1.87
N GLN A 207 22.89 0.05 2.64
CA GLN A 207 24.12 -0.60 2.15
C GLN A 207 23.90 -2.08 1.81
N ALA A 208 23.18 -2.83 2.66
CA ALA A 208 22.82 -4.22 2.39
C ALA A 208 21.97 -4.36 1.10
N LEU A 209 20.99 -3.46 0.92
CA LEU A 209 20.10 -3.48 -0.25
C LEU A 209 20.82 -3.10 -1.55
N ASP A 210 21.74 -2.13 -1.52
CA ASP A 210 22.56 -1.80 -2.68
C ASP A 210 23.52 -2.94 -3.04
N ALA A 211 24.15 -3.59 -2.05
CA ALA A 211 24.95 -4.78 -2.28
C ALA A 211 24.12 -5.91 -2.92
N ALA A 212 22.89 -6.15 -2.46
CA ALA A 212 21.97 -7.12 -3.05
C ALA A 212 21.57 -6.76 -4.50
N MET A 213 21.23 -5.49 -4.77
CA MET A 213 20.94 -4.99 -6.13
C MET A 213 22.12 -5.16 -7.08
N ASN A 214 23.34 -4.94 -6.58
CA ASN A 214 24.60 -5.13 -7.30
C ASN A 214 25.07 -6.61 -7.33
N ARG A 215 24.25 -7.55 -6.84
CA ARG A 215 24.53 -9.01 -6.77
C ARG A 215 25.79 -9.39 -5.99
N ASN A 216 26.19 -8.55 -5.03
CA ASN A 216 27.29 -8.82 -4.12
C ASN A 216 26.72 -9.49 -2.86
N THR A 217 26.40 -10.79 -2.97
CA THR A 217 25.82 -11.60 -1.88
C THR A 217 26.64 -11.49 -0.59
N GLN A 218 27.97 -11.57 -0.68
CA GLN A 218 28.85 -11.53 0.48
C GLN A 218 28.74 -10.22 1.28
N SER A 219 28.69 -9.06 0.61
CA SER A 219 28.49 -7.79 1.33
C SER A 219 27.04 -7.59 1.79
N ALA A 220 26.05 -8.12 1.06
CA ALA A 220 24.65 -8.08 1.48
C ALA A 220 24.42 -8.93 2.75
N GLU A 221 25.01 -10.12 2.82
CA GLU A 221 25.05 -11.01 3.98
C GLU A 221 25.73 -10.32 5.17
N MET A 222 26.96 -9.81 4.98
CA MET A 222 27.71 -9.08 6.03
C MET A 222 26.95 -7.88 6.60
N TYR A 223 26.33 -7.04 5.76
CA TYR A 223 25.55 -5.90 6.25
C TYR A 223 24.22 -6.32 6.88
N TYR A 224 23.59 -7.40 6.41
CA TYR A 224 22.40 -7.97 7.05
C TYR A 224 22.71 -8.57 8.43
N GLU A 225 23.81 -9.32 8.58
CA GLU A 225 24.29 -9.83 9.88
C GLU A 225 24.61 -8.69 10.85
N SER A 226 25.28 -7.63 10.37
CA SER A 226 25.50 -6.40 11.13
C SER A 226 24.18 -5.75 11.57
N LEU A 227 23.21 -5.64 10.67
CA LEU A 227 21.89 -5.07 10.97
C LEU A 227 21.16 -5.86 12.06
N ILE A 228 21.02 -7.19 11.93
CA ILE A 228 20.26 -8.00 12.91
C ILE A 228 20.97 -8.17 14.26
N SER A 229 22.28 -7.91 14.34
CA SER A 229 23.05 -8.00 15.58
C SER A 229 23.19 -6.66 16.33
N THR A 230 22.99 -5.53 15.63
CA THR A 230 23.15 -4.18 16.22
C THR A 230 21.85 -3.36 16.29
N SER A 231 20.88 -3.60 15.40
CA SER A 231 19.59 -2.89 15.40
C SER A 231 18.68 -3.36 16.54
N PRO A 232 18.19 -2.45 17.41
CA PRO A 232 17.09 -2.77 18.33
C PRO A 232 15.72 -2.79 17.62
N TYR A 233 15.65 -2.54 16.31
CA TYR A 233 14.43 -2.44 15.52
C TYR A 233 14.20 -3.69 14.65
N GLY A 234 13.10 -4.40 14.89
CA GLY A 234 12.62 -5.50 14.04
C GLY A 234 11.85 -5.07 12.77
N GLU A 235 11.93 -3.79 12.41
CA GLU A 235 11.41 -3.21 11.16
C GLU A 235 12.28 -2.00 10.81
N VAL A 236 12.86 -1.98 9.61
CA VAL A 236 13.81 -0.93 9.20
C VAL A 236 13.41 -0.43 7.82
N VAL A 237 12.67 0.68 7.82
CA VAL A 237 12.09 1.28 6.61
C VAL A 237 13.09 2.27 6.00
N THR A 238 13.54 1.97 4.80
CA THR A 238 14.37 2.88 3.98
C THR A 238 13.62 4.17 3.63
N GLU A 239 14.34 5.24 3.28
CA GLU A 239 13.74 6.49 2.76
C GLU A 239 12.95 6.28 1.44
N GLN A 240 13.09 5.12 0.80
CA GLN A 240 12.30 4.73 -0.37
C GLN A 240 10.93 4.13 0.01
N GLY A 241 10.67 3.90 1.30
CA GLY A 241 9.45 3.26 1.81
C GLY A 241 9.46 1.73 1.68
N ILE A 242 10.64 1.12 1.54
CA ILE A 242 10.83 -0.33 1.50
C ILE A 242 11.29 -0.78 2.89
N ASP A 243 10.64 -1.80 3.46
CA ASP A 243 11.10 -2.49 4.66
C ASP A 243 12.24 -3.45 4.32
N ALA A 244 13.43 -3.16 4.84
CA ALA A 244 14.66 -3.79 4.39
C ALA A 244 14.82 -5.23 4.89
N ILE A 245 14.44 -5.53 6.14
CA ILE A 245 14.70 -6.82 6.78
C ILE A 245 14.10 -8.00 5.98
N PRO A 246 12.78 -8.05 5.71
CA PRO A 246 12.20 -9.16 4.95
C PRO A 246 12.65 -9.16 3.47
N THR A 247 12.94 -7.99 2.90
CA THR A 247 13.44 -7.87 1.52
C THR A 247 14.85 -8.49 1.37
N LEU A 248 15.74 -8.21 2.33
CA LEU A 248 17.09 -8.79 2.41
C LEU A 248 17.04 -10.28 2.69
N GLN A 249 16.17 -10.71 3.61
CA GLN A 249 15.96 -12.13 3.91
C GLN A 249 15.50 -12.91 2.67
N THR A 250 14.53 -12.39 1.91
CA THR A 250 14.09 -13.02 0.65
C THR A 250 15.23 -13.12 -0.37
N TYR A 251 16.02 -12.06 -0.55
CA TYR A 251 17.19 -12.09 -1.43
C TYR A 251 18.22 -13.14 -0.98
N LEU A 252 18.60 -13.14 0.31
CA LEU A 252 19.60 -14.07 0.85
C LEU A 252 19.10 -15.52 0.79
N ALA A 253 17.84 -15.81 1.11
CA ALA A 253 17.26 -17.14 0.94
C ALA A 253 17.35 -17.62 -0.52
N ARG A 254 17.04 -16.75 -1.50
CA ARG A 254 17.20 -17.07 -2.93
C ARG A 254 18.65 -17.36 -3.31
N GLN A 255 19.63 -16.62 -2.77
CA GLN A 255 21.06 -16.88 -3.02
C GLN A 255 21.54 -18.18 -2.35
N TYR A 256 21.23 -18.39 -1.06
CA TYR A 256 21.62 -19.58 -0.32
C TYR A 256 21.07 -20.87 -0.96
N ILE A 257 19.86 -20.85 -1.52
CA ILE A 257 19.31 -21.98 -2.30
C ILE A 257 20.14 -22.24 -3.56
N GLN A 258 20.55 -21.19 -4.29
CA GLN A 258 21.38 -21.31 -5.50
C GLN A 258 22.81 -21.77 -5.18
N GLU A 259 23.35 -21.40 -4.02
CA GLU A 259 24.67 -21.79 -3.50
C GLU A 259 24.68 -23.19 -2.84
N GLY A 260 23.51 -23.81 -2.65
CA GLY A 260 23.39 -25.10 -1.93
C GLY A 260 23.51 -25.00 -0.41
N ARG A 261 23.49 -23.78 0.14
CA ARG A 261 23.54 -23.43 1.58
C ARG A 261 22.18 -23.64 2.24
N THR A 262 21.70 -24.89 2.22
CA THR A 262 20.32 -25.23 2.56
C THR A 262 19.99 -25.03 4.04
N ALA A 263 20.98 -25.09 4.95
CA ALA A 263 20.76 -24.84 6.37
C ALA A 263 20.45 -23.35 6.62
N GLU A 264 21.26 -22.45 6.05
CA GLU A 264 21.08 -21.00 6.13
C GLU A 264 19.81 -20.56 5.41
N ALA A 265 19.51 -21.15 4.25
CA ALA A 265 18.25 -20.92 3.53
C ALA A 265 17.02 -21.23 4.41
N ASN A 266 16.98 -22.39 5.06
CA ASN A 266 15.88 -22.75 5.96
C ASN A 266 15.80 -21.80 7.17
N ALA A 267 16.93 -21.45 7.79
CA ALA A 267 16.94 -20.51 8.92
C ALA A 267 16.35 -19.13 8.57
N ILE A 268 16.65 -18.62 7.37
CA ILE A 268 16.07 -17.35 6.87
C ILE A 268 14.58 -17.51 6.52
N LEU A 269 14.16 -18.62 5.92
CA LEU A 269 12.75 -18.88 5.59
C LEU A 269 11.89 -19.06 6.85
N ASP A 270 12.44 -19.67 7.89
CA ASP A 270 11.79 -19.78 9.20
C ASP A 270 11.65 -18.40 9.84
N ALA A 271 12.71 -17.58 9.82
CA ALA A 271 12.69 -16.19 10.31
C ALA A 271 11.72 -15.28 9.54
N LEU A 272 11.56 -15.48 8.23
CA LEU A 272 10.51 -14.83 7.43
C LEU A 272 9.11 -15.30 7.86
N SER A 273 8.90 -16.61 8.01
CA SER A 273 7.60 -17.18 8.39
C SER A 273 7.14 -16.85 9.80
N ALA A 274 8.04 -16.39 10.67
CA ALA A 274 7.73 -15.91 12.02
C ALA A 274 7.26 -14.44 12.06
N GLN A 275 7.39 -13.69 10.96
CA GLN A 275 6.98 -12.29 10.88
C GLN A 275 5.52 -12.14 10.41
N PRO A 276 4.86 -10.99 10.67
CA PRO A 276 3.60 -10.65 10.02
C PRO A 276 3.75 -10.67 8.49
N ASP A 277 2.72 -11.12 7.77
CA ASP A 277 2.80 -11.20 6.31
C ASP A 277 2.87 -9.80 5.68
N ARG A 278 3.99 -9.53 5.00
CA ARG A 278 4.36 -8.23 4.43
C ARG A 278 4.39 -8.33 2.91
N LEU A 279 4.12 -7.23 2.22
CA LEU A 279 4.23 -7.13 0.77
C LEU A 279 5.65 -6.68 0.37
N ILE A 280 6.38 -7.53 -0.33
CA ILE A 280 7.71 -7.25 -0.90
C ILE A 280 7.55 -6.91 -2.38
N ILE A 281 8.37 -5.98 -2.90
CA ILE A 281 8.55 -5.80 -4.35
C ILE A 281 9.75 -6.63 -4.80
N GLU A 282 9.52 -7.54 -5.75
CA GLU A 282 10.58 -8.27 -6.45
C GLU A 282 10.39 -8.15 -7.97
N PRO A 283 11.47 -8.14 -8.77
CA PRO A 283 11.36 -8.22 -10.22
C PRO A 283 10.88 -9.61 -10.65
N ASN A 284 9.85 -9.66 -11.49
CA ASN A 284 9.38 -10.90 -12.10
C ASN A 284 10.39 -11.46 -13.13
N ALA A 285 10.06 -12.59 -13.75
CA ALA A 285 10.90 -13.23 -14.79
C ALA A 285 11.18 -12.34 -16.03
N MET A 286 10.41 -11.26 -16.24
CA MET A 286 10.62 -10.25 -17.29
C MET A 286 11.39 -9.01 -16.81
N GLY A 287 11.74 -8.94 -15.52
CA GLY A 287 12.40 -7.80 -14.88
C GLY A 287 11.46 -6.68 -14.43
N GLU A 288 10.14 -6.86 -14.52
CA GLU A 288 9.15 -5.87 -14.10
C GLU A 288 8.86 -5.99 -12.59
N PRO A 289 8.69 -4.88 -11.85
CA PRO A 289 8.43 -4.93 -10.41
C PRO A 289 7.03 -5.49 -10.13
N THR A 290 6.99 -6.71 -9.63
CA THR A 290 5.80 -7.37 -9.05
C THR A 290 5.78 -7.24 -7.54
N THR A 291 4.60 -7.39 -6.93
CA THR A 291 4.45 -7.39 -5.47
C THR A 291 3.85 -8.71 -5.03
N GLN A 292 4.51 -9.40 -4.11
CA GLN A 292 4.07 -10.67 -3.52
C GLN A 292 4.09 -10.59 -1.99
N PRO A 293 3.22 -11.34 -1.29
CA PRO A 293 3.30 -11.49 0.16
C PRO A 293 4.47 -12.42 0.56
N VAL A 294 5.04 -12.19 1.74
CA VAL A 294 6.08 -13.05 2.35
C VAL A 294 5.63 -14.51 2.42
N SER A 295 4.35 -14.76 2.74
CA SER A 295 3.80 -16.12 2.83
C SER A 295 3.90 -16.92 1.52
N GLU A 296 3.63 -16.28 0.37
CA GLU A 296 3.74 -16.87 -0.96
C GLU A 296 5.22 -17.14 -1.31
N ILE A 297 6.07 -16.13 -1.13
CA ILE A 297 7.52 -16.22 -1.37
C ILE A 297 8.15 -17.36 -0.55
N VAL A 298 7.81 -17.50 0.74
CA VAL A 298 8.33 -18.57 1.60
C VAL A 298 7.86 -19.95 1.13
N ASN A 299 6.63 -20.08 0.66
CA ASN A 299 6.10 -21.35 0.15
C ASN A 299 6.79 -21.77 -1.16
N ASP A 300 7.05 -20.83 -2.08
CA ASP A 300 7.78 -21.11 -3.33
C ASP A 300 9.23 -21.51 -3.07
N LEU A 301 9.90 -20.84 -2.13
CA LEU A 301 11.29 -21.14 -1.77
C LEU A 301 11.43 -22.46 -0.99
N ARG A 302 10.45 -22.81 -0.13
CA ARG A 302 10.42 -24.14 0.50
C ARG A 302 10.13 -25.26 -0.52
N GLN A 303 9.35 -24.99 -1.57
CA GLN A 303 9.17 -25.94 -2.68
C GLN A 303 10.49 -26.15 -3.45
N SER A 304 11.24 -25.08 -3.76
CA SER A 304 12.52 -25.22 -4.49
C SER A 304 13.64 -25.89 -3.69
N LEU A 305 13.56 -25.90 -2.36
CA LEU A 305 14.41 -26.70 -1.46
C LEU A 305 14.06 -28.20 -1.44
N THR A 306 12.89 -28.60 -1.95
CA THR A 306 12.48 -30.00 -1.99
C THR A 306 13.03 -30.63 -3.27
N PRO A 307 13.87 -31.70 -3.20
CA PRO A 307 14.39 -32.36 -4.39
C PRO A 307 13.23 -32.97 -5.20
N GLY A 308 13.27 -32.80 -6.52
CA GLY A 308 12.31 -33.41 -7.43
C GLY A 308 12.39 -34.95 -7.43
N PRO A 309 11.29 -35.64 -7.78
CA PRO A 309 11.21 -37.10 -7.81
C PRO A 309 11.99 -37.75 -8.96
#